data_AF-A0A507SS34-F1
#
_entry.id   AF-A0A507SS34-F1
#
_cell.length_a   1.000
_cell.length_b   1.000
_cell.length_c   1.000
_cell.angle_alpha   90.00
_cell.angle_beta   90.00
_cell.angle_gamma   90.00
#
_symmetry.space_group_name_H-M   'P 1'
#
loop_
_entity.id
_entity.type
_entity.pdbx_description
1 polymer ?
#
loop_
_entity_poly.entity_id
_entity_poly.type
_entity_poly.pdbx_seq_one_letter_code
_entity_poly.pdbx_strand_id
1 'polypeptide(L)'
;MEAHFFNVPEFKGPTIENIKFKSVKEICTIELGLAKRRRLEEYNKIFKETHKQPKLKPIYEYASENLKRVLTCMSELSKIILLKEILEPDHSTCWWENLCSKTTFYKRRNSMIKEFAFFYFD
;
A
#
# COMPACT_ATOMS: atom_id res chain seq x y z
N MET A 1 2.70 24.60 -50.01
CA MET A 1 3.62 24.22 -48.92
C MET A 1 2.81 24.29 -47.64
N GLU A 2 2.19 23.18 -47.25
CA GLU A 2 1.41 23.10 -46.02
C GLU A 2 2.36 22.77 -44.87
N ALA A 3 2.40 23.63 -43.86
CA ALA A 3 3.19 23.41 -42.66
C ALA A 3 2.49 22.32 -41.82
N HIS A 4 3.05 21.12 -41.84
CA HIS A 4 2.72 20.09 -40.86
C HIS A 4 3.19 20.54 -39.49
N PHE A 5 2.27 21.09 -38.69
CA PHE A 5 2.48 21.27 -37.26
C PHE A 5 2.63 19.89 -36.62
N PHE A 6 3.84 19.57 -36.18
CA PHE A 6 4.10 18.42 -35.33
C PHE A 6 3.32 18.62 -34.03
N ASN A 7 2.29 17.79 -33.84
CA ASN A 7 1.56 17.69 -32.59
C ASN A 7 2.48 17.02 -31.56
N VAL A 8 3.29 17.81 -30.84
CA VAL A 8 4.14 17.30 -29.77
C VAL A 8 3.21 16.92 -28.61
N PRO A 9 3.18 15.65 -28.16
CA PRO A 9 2.34 15.26 -27.03
C PRO A 9 2.79 16.02 -25.79
N GLU A 10 1.86 16.78 -25.21
CA GLU A 10 2.07 17.55 -23.99
C GLU A 10 2.44 16.59 -22.84
N PHE A 11 3.69 16.67 -22.36
CA PHE A 11 4.13 15.87 -21.23
C PHE A 11 3.44 16.35 -19.95
N LYS A 12 2.32 15.71 -19.60
CA LYS A 12 1.69 15.91 -18.28
C LYS A 12 2.54 15.18 -17.24
N GLY A 13 3.33 15.95 -16.50
CA GLY A 13 4.11 15.45 -15.36
C GLY A 13 3.24 14.71 -14.32
N PRO A 14 3.85 14.05 -13.33
CA PRO A 14 3.11 13.29 -12.32
C PRO A 14 2.14 14.20 -11.56
N THR A 15 0.87 13.81 -11.49
CA THR A 15 -0.13 14.55 -10.70
C THR A 15 0.18 14.44 -9.19
N ILE A 16 -0.27 15.41 -8.41
CA ILE A 16 -0.11 15.41 -6.95
C ILE A 16 -0.69 14.13 -6.33
N GLU A 17 -1.80 13.64 -6.85
CA GLU A 17 -2.45 12.40 -6.40
C GLU A 17 -1.55 11.18 -6.62
N ASN A 18 -0.84 11.12 -7.76
CA ASN A 18 0.08 10.03 -8.05
C ASN A 18 1.31 10.08 -7.12
N ILE A 19 1.80 11.28 -6.79
CA ILE A 19 2.89 11.45 -5.82
C ILE A 19 2.46 10.96 -4.44
N LYS A 20 1.28 11.41 -3.95
CA LYS A 20 0.76 10.97 -2.64
C LYS A 20 0.56 9.47 -2.57
N PHE A 21 0.00 8.86 -3.61
CA PHE A 21 -0.16 7.41 -3.70
C PHE A 21 1.19 6.69 -3.63
N LYS A 22 2.18 7.16 -4.38
CA LYS A 22 3.54 6.60 -4.37
C LYS A 22 4.16 6.70 -2.97
N SER A 23 4.02 7.81 -2.27
CA SER A 23 4.51 7.97 -0.90
C SER A 23 3.84 6.99 0.07
N VAL A 24 2.52 6.80 0.00
CA VAL A 24 1.82 5.78 0.81
C VAL A 24 2.36 4.38 0.49
N LYS A 25 2.55 4.05 -0.79
CA LYS A 25 3.13 2.78 -1.21
C LYS A 25 4.54 2.55 -0.67
N GLU A 26 5.38 3.58 -0.69
CA GLU A 26 6.74 3.54 -0.14
C GLU A 26 6.73 3.32 1.38
N ILE A 27 5.88 4.05 2.11
CA ILE A 27 5.70 3.88 3.56
C ILE A 27 5.31 2.43 3.88
N CYS A 28 4.28 1.90 3.20
CA CYS A 28 3.85 0.52 3.39
C CYS A 28 4.95 -0.49 3.05
N THR A 29 5.75 -0.22 2.02
CA THR A 29 6.88 -1.10 1.64
C THR A 29 7.93 -1.14 2.73
N ILE A 30 8.27 0.02 3.31
CA ILE A 30 9.22 0.14 4.43
C ILE A 30 8.67 -0.61 5.65
N GLU A 31 7.40 -0.38 6.00
CA GLU A 31 6.72 -1.07 7.11
C GLU A 31 6.76 -2.59 6.97
N LEU A 32 6.45 -3.11 5.78
CA LEU A 32 6.54 -4.54 5.50
C LEU A 32 7.97 -5.07 5.60
N GLY A 33 8.96 -4.29 5.16
CA GLY A 33 10.38 -4.62 5.31
C GLY A 33 10.78 -4.72 6.79
N LEU A 34 10.37 -3.74 7.60
CA LEU A 34 10.62 -3.73 9.05
C LEU A 34 9.90 -4.88 9.76
N ALA A 35 8.65 -5.16 9.40
CA ALA A 35 7.89 -6.28 9.95
C ALA A 35 8.56 -7.62 9.64
N LYS A 36 9.03 -7.83 8.40
CA LYS A 36 9.77 -9.04 7.99
C LYS A 36 11.05 -9.20 8.79
N ARG A 37 11.79 -8.11 9.01
CA ARG A 37 13.01 -8.10 9.81
C ARG A 37 12.73 -8.50 11.26
N ARG A 38 11.77 -7.85 11.93
CA ARG A 38 11.38 -8.18 13.32
C ARG A 38 10.92 -9.63 13.44
N ARG A 39 10.14 -10.12 12.47
CA ARG A 39 9.67 -11.50 12.42
C ARG A 39 10.82 -12.50 12.33
N LEU A 40 11.84 -12.20 11.52
CA LEU A 40 13.04 -13.03 11.41
C LEU A 40 13.90 -12.99 12.68
N GLU A 41 14.02 -11.83 13.30
CA GLU A 41 14.73 -11.66 14.59
C GLU A 41 14.07 -12.50 15.69
N GLU A 42 12.73 -12.46 15.80
CA GLU A 42 11.98 -13.31 16.74
C GLU A 42 12.15 -14.80 16.44
N TYR A 43 12.07 -15.19 15.16
CA TYR A 43 12.31 -16.58 14.75
C TYR A 43 13.69 -17.06 15.21
N ASN A 44 14.74 -16.30 14.90
CA ASN A 44 16.11 -16.67 15.22
C ASN A 44 16.34 -16.74 16.73
N LYS A 45 15.74 -15.82 17.49
CA LYS A 45 15.81 -15.81 18.96
C LYS A 45 15.21 -17.10 19.55
N ILE A 46 13.96 -17.41 19.19
CA ILE A 46 13.28 -18.60 19.73
C ILE A 46 13.98 -19.88 19.27
N PHE A 47 14.41 -19.95 18.02
CA PHE A 47 15.14 -21.11 17.52
C PHE A 47 16.45 -21.33 18.27
N LYS A 48 17.22 -20.27 18.54
CA LYS A 48 18.47 -20.34 19.33
C LYS A 48 18.22 -20.83 20.76
N GLU A 49 17.14 -20.38 21.39
CA GLU A 49 16.81 -20.73 22.78
C GLU A 49 16.22 -22.15 22.90
N THR A 50 15.45 -22.60 21.92
CA THR A 50 14.65 -23.85 22.03
C THR A 50 15.11 -24.98 21.12
N HIS A 51 15.92 -24.69 20.11
CA HIS A 51 16.33 -25.61 19.04
C HIS A 51 15.14 -26.21 18.26
N LYS A 52 13.99 -25.54 18.30
CA LYS A 52 12.75 -25.93 17.62
C LYS A 52 12.32 -24.82 16.67
N GLN A 53 11.65 -25.19 15.58
CA GLN A 53 11.06 -24.22 14.67
C GLN A 53 9.87 -23.51 15.35
N PRO A 54 9.94 -22.18 15.58
CA PRO A 54 8.85 -21.45 16.22
C PRO A 54 7.66 -21.28 15.29
N LYS A 55 6.45 -21.37 15.87
CA LYS A 55 5.21 -20.99 15.19
C LYS A 55 5.09 -19.48 15.20
N LEU A 56 5.48 -18.84 14.10
CA LEU A 56 5.43 -17.38 13.99
C LEU A 56 4.00 -16.87 13.79
N LYS A 57 3.74 -15.72 14.42
CA LYS A 57 2.55 -14.91 14.15
C LYS A 57 2.49 -14.41 12.69
N PRO A 58 1.31 -13.99 12.20
CA PRO A 58 1.16 -13.31 10.91
C PRO A 58 2.01 -12.04 10.79
N ILE A 59 2.35 -11.63 9.58
CA ILE A 59 3.29 -10.52 9.35
C ILE A 59 2.81 -9.18 9.91
N TYR A 60 1.50 -8.94 9.90
CA TYR A 60 0.89 -7.70 10.40
C TYR A 60 1.06 -7.51 11.92
N GLU A 61 1.25 -8.59 12.68
CA GLU A 61 1.55 -8.51 14.12
C GLU A 61 2.89 -7.81 14.41
N TYR A 62 3.80 -7.83 13.42
CA TYR A 62 5.12 -7.22 13.49
C TYR A 62 5.19 -5.82 12.86
N ALA A 63 4.09 -5.32 12.29
CA ALA A 63 3.98 -3.96 11.76
C ALA A 63 4.13 -2.92 12.89
N SER A 64 4.44 -1.66 12.54
CA SER A 64 4.37 -0.58 13.51
C SER A 64 2.95 -0.39 14.07
N GLU A 65 2.87 0.22 15.25
CA GLU A 65 1.58 0.61 15.83
C GLU A 65 0.83 1.61 14.93
N ASN A 66 1.54 2.47 14.19
CA ASN A 66 0.93 3.39 13.23
C ASN A 66 0.25 2.63 12.09
N LEU A 67 0.91 1.62 11.50
CA LEU A 67 0.29 0.83 10.44
C LEU A 67 -0.85 -0.05 10.97
N LYS A 68 -0.72 -0.59 12.19
CA LYS A 68 -1.82 -1.32 12.83
C LYS A 68 -3.03 -0.41 13.04
N ARG A 69 -2.82 0.80 13.58
CA ARG A 69 -3.86 1.81 13.78
C ARG A 69 -4.55 2.17 12.47
N VAL A 70 -3.78 2.40 11.39
CA VAL A 70 -4.34 2.54 10.05
C VAL A 70 -5.27 1.37 9.75
N LEU A 71 -4.78 0.14 9.74
CA LEU A 71 -5.56 -1.05 9.39
C LEU A 71 -6.77 -1.30 10.29
N THR A 72 -6.75 -0.81 11.53
CA THR A 72 -7.90 -0.90 12.44
C THR A 72 -8.94 0.19 12.16
N CYS A 73 -8.51 1.41 11.84
CA CYS A 73 -9.39 2.59 11.81
C CYS A 73 -9.89 2.99 10.42
N MET A 74 -9.25 2.57 9.32
CA MET A 74 -9.76 2.92 7.99
C MET A 74 -11.12 2.28 7.73
N SER A 75 -11.90 2.90 6.85
CA SER A 75 -13.07 2.27 6.27
C SER A 75 -12.71 0.96 5.56
N GLU A 76 -13.63 -0.01 5.60
CA GLU A 76 -13.43 -1.32 4.96
C GLU A 76 -13.07 -1.21 3.47
N LEU A 77 -13.69 -0.27 2.75
CA LEU A 77 -13.40 -0.06 1.35
C LEU A 77 -11.97 0.47 1.12
N SER A 78 -11.52 1.42 1.94
CA SER A 78 -10.15 1.93 1.88
C SER A 78 -9.14 0.85 2.24
N LYS A 79 -9.47 -0.01 3.21
CA LYS A 79 -8.66 -1.19 3.59
C LYS A 79 -8.53 -2.19 2.44
N ILE A 80 -9.63 -2.53 1.76
CA ILE A 80 -9.60 -3.42 0.58
C ILE A 80 -8.68 -2.84 -0.51
N ILE A 81 -8.79 -1.55 -0.79
CA ILE A 81 -7.93 -0.89 -1.79
C ILE A 81 -6.46 -0.91 -1.34
N LEU A 82 -6.18 -0.58 -0.08
CA LEU A 82 -4.82 -0.60 0.47
C LEU A 82 -4.20 -2.01 0.38
N LEU A 83 -4.98 -3.04 0.71
CA LEU A 83 -4.55 -4.43 0.62
C LEU A 83 -4.25 -4.79 -0.84
N LYS A 84 -5.22 -4.65 -1.74
CA LYS A 84 -5.09 -5.11 -3.13
C LYS A 84 -4.14 -4.29 -4.01
N GLU A 85 -3.87 -3.03 -3.68
CA GLU A 85 -2.93 -2.20 -4.46
C GLU A 85 -1.50 -2.23 -3.90
N ILE A 86 -1.34 -2.45 -2.59
CA ILE A 86 -0.08 -2.16 -1.90
C ILE A 86 0.42 -3.35 -1.06
N LEU A 87 -0.36 -3.82 -0.09
CA LEU A 87 0.13 -4.79 0.88
C LEU A 87 0.16 -6.23 0.32
N GLU A 88 -0.85 -6.58 -0.46
CA GLU A 88 -1.04 -7.86 -1.14
C GLU A 88 -1.47 -7.58 -2.58
N PRO A 89 -0.54 -7.12 -3.44
CA PRO A 89 -0.89 -6.62 -4.78
C PRO A 89 -1.61 -7.69 -5.60
N ASP A 90 -2.84 -7.39 -6.00
CA ASP A 90 -3.59 -8.19 -6.98
C ASP A 90 -3.03 -7.86 -8.37
N HIS A 91 -2.42 -8.84 -9.03
CA HIS A 91 -1.80 -8.66 -10.34
C HIS A 91 -2.83 -8.56 -11.48
N SER A 92 -4.12 -8.74 -11.18
CA SER A 92 -5.19 -8.45 -12.15
C SER A 92 -5.25 -6.95 -12.41
N THR A 93 -5.04 -6.56 -13.68
CA THR A 93 -5.03 -5.16 -14.14
C THR A 93 -6.33 -4.40 -13.83
N CYS A 94 -7.42 -5.12 -13.60
CA CYS A 94 -8.77 -4.60 -13.47
C CYS A 94 -9.55 -5.22 -12.30
N TRP A 95 -8.88 -5.64 -11.22
CA TRP A 95 -9.55 -6.27 -10.07
C TRP A 95 -10.71 -5.43 -9.49
N TRP A 96 -10.65 -4.11 -9.65
CA TRP A 96 -11.64 -3.13 -9.18
C TRP A 96 -12.91 -3.07 -10.04
N GLU A 97 -12.92 -3.65 -11.24
CA GLU A 97 -14.10 -3.64 -12.15
C GLU A 97 -15.29 -4.37 -11.53
N ASN A 98 -15.03 -5.37 -10.69
CA ASN A 98 -16.06 -6.09 -9.93
C ASN A 98 -16.69 -5.22 -8.82
N LEU A 99 -16.11 -4.07 -8.49
CA LEU A 99 -16.53 -3.21 -7.37
C LEU A 99 -17.13 -1.87 -7.83
N CYS A 100 -16.56 -1.27 -8.89
CA CYS A 100 -16.99 0.03 -9.38
C CYS A 100 -16.37 0.39 -10.74
N SER A 101 -16.85 1.48 -11.33
CA SER A 101 -16.22 2.06 -12.52
C SER A 101 -14.82 2.62 -12.23
N LYS A 102 -13.98 2.71 -13.27
CA LYS A 102 -12.60 3.23 -13.19
C LYS A 102 -12.50 4.60 -12.52
N THR A 103 -13.40 5.52 -12.90
CA THR A 103 -13.43 6.88 -12.33
C THR A 103 -13.79 6.86 -10.85
N THR A 104 -14.70 5.98 -10.44
CA THR A 104 -15.08 5.79 -9.03
C THR A 104 -13.94 5.16 -8.25
N PHE A 105 -13.23 4.20 -8.83
CA PHE A 105 -12.06 3.58 -8.23
C PHE A 105 -10.98 4.61 -7.88
N TYR A 106 -10.59 5.49 -8.81
CA TYR A 106 -9.58 6.51 -8.53
C TYR A 106 -10.02 7.52 -7.47
N LYS A 107 -11.30 7.89 -7.42
CA LYS A 107 -11.85 8.72 -6.32
C LYS A 107 -11.70 8.01 -4.98
N ARG A 108 -12.06 6.72 -4.91
CA ARG A 108 -11.93 5.90 -3.70
C ARG A 108 -10.48 5.69 -3.29
N ARG A 109 -9.58 5.48 -4.24
CA ARG A 109 -8.13 5.42 -4.00
C ARG A 109 -7.62 6.72 -3.37
N ASN A 110 -8.08 7.87 -3.84
CA ASN A 110 -7.72 9.16 -3.25
C ASN A 110 -8.29 9.32 -1.82
N SER A 111 -9.49 8.81 -1.54
CA SER A 111 -10.02 8.76 -0.18
C SER A 111 -9.18 7.85 0.72
N MET A 112 -8.81 6.67 0.25
CA MET A 112 -7.92 5.73 0.96
C MET A 112 -6.60 6.40 1.34
N ILE A 113 -5.97 7.15 0.43
CA ILE A 113 -4.72 7.89 0.71
C ILE A 113 -4.92 8.92 1.82
N LYS A 114 -6.05 9.63 1.84
CA LYS A 114 -6.36 10.63 2.87
C LYS A 114 -6.58 9.97 4.23
N GLU A 115 -7.37 8.89 4.27
CA GLU A 115 -7.58 8.11 5.50
C GLU A 115 -6.26 7.52 6.01
N PHE A 116 -5.43 7.00 5.11
CA PHE A 116 -4.12 6.45 5.46
C PHE A 116 -3.27 7.53 6.12
N ALA A 117 -3.12 8.69 5.46
CA ALA A 117 -2.29 9.77 5.97
C ALA A 117 -2.80 10.29 7.32
N PHE A 118 -4.13 10.40 7.48
CA PHE A 118 -4.75 10.78 8.74
C PHE A 118 -4.36 9.81 9.85
N PHE A 119 -4.71 8.52 9.74
CA PHE A 119 -4.44 7.56 10.81
C PHE A 119 -2.96 7.19 10.98
N TYR A 120 -2.10 7.39 9.98
CA TYR A 120 -0.69 7.06 10.09
C TYR A 120 0.10 8.15 10.83
N PHE A 121 -0.25 9.42 10.64
CA PHE A 121 0.51 10.56 11.17
C PHE A 121 -0.15 11.32 12.32
N ASP A 122 -1.47 11.19 12.52
CA ASP A 122 -2.20 11.74 13.68
C ASP A 122 -1.95 10.90 14.93
#